data_AF-A0A6I0F203-F1
#
_entry.id   AF-A0A6I0F203-F1
#
_cell.length_a   1.000
_cell.length_b   1.000
_cell.length_c   1.000
_cell.angle_alpha   90.00
_cell.angle_beta   90.00
_cell.angle_gamma   90.00
#
_symmetry.space_group_name_H-M   'P 1'
#
loop_
_entity.id
_entity.type
_entity.pdbx_description
1 polymer ?
#
loop_
_entity_poly.entity_id
_entity_poly.type
_entity_poly.pdbx_seq_one_letter_code
_entity_poly.pdbx_strand_id
1 'polypeptide(L)'
;MDKKLPVRKKRVRPKSIVSPLQYRKRARALLGKVVVLQTRFRTFVGCLVEVKKGYVALKVFSRVGRVFITIRIPVRSIRRLIAFPCP
;
A
#
# COMPACT_ATOMS: atom_id res chain seq x y z
N MET A 1 -24.88 23.39 -40.09
CA MET A 1 -24.83 22.09 -39.39
C MET A 1 -23.53 22.04 -38.60
N ASP A 2 -23.52 22.75 -37.46
CA ASP A 2 -22.34 22.94 -36.63
C ASP A 2 -22.04 21.71 -35.77
N LYS A 3 -20.97 20.99 -36.11
CA LYS A 3 -20.46 19.87 -35.31
C LYS A 3 -19.64 20.41 -34.14
N LYS A 4 -20.25 20.58 -32.97
CA LYS A 4 -19.52 20.77 -31.70
C LYS A 4 -18.70 19.51 -31.36
N LEU A 5 -17.38 19.64 -31.35
CA LEU A 5 -16.45 18.61 -30.86
C LEU A 5 -16.55 18.50 -29.32
N PRO A 6 -16.47 17.29 -28.73
CA PRO A 6 -16.58 17.14 -27.28
C PRO A 6 -15.31 17.61 -26.57
N VAL A 7 -15.50 18.44 -25.54
CA VAL A 7 -14.45 18.94 -24.64
C VAL A 7 -13.75 17.76 -23.94
N ARG A 8 -12.46 17.56 -24.23
CA ARG A 8 -11.59 16.60 -23.54
C ARG A 8 -11.49 16.98 -22.05
N LYS A 9 -12.23 16.29 -21.19
CA LYS A 9 -12.03 16.35 -19.73
C LYS A 9 -10.64 15.82 -19.40
N LYS A 10 -9.69 16.72 -19.10
CA LYS A 10 -8.38 16.37 -18.52
C LYS A 10 -8.64 15.56 -17.23
N ARG A 11 -8.31 14.26 -17.23
CA ARG A 11 -8.34 13.44 -16.01
C ARG A 11 -7.32 14.01 -15.02
N VAL A 12 -7.80 14.79 -14.05
CA VAL A 12 -7.01 15.18 -12.88
C VAL A 12 -6.72 13.90 -12.10
N ARG A 13 -5.49 13.36 -12.23
CA ARG A 13 -5.05 12.28 -11.34
C ARG A 13 -5.01 12.88 -9.94
N PRO A 14 -5.75 12.35 -8.95
CA PRO A 14 -5.56 12.78 -7.57
C PRO A 14 -4.12 12.43 -7.20
N LYS A 15 -3.26 13.45 -7.12
CA LYS A 15 -1.96 13.36 -6.48
C LYS A 15 -2.26 13.19 -4.99
N SER A 16 -2.55 11.97 -4.56
CA SER A 16 -2.40 11.60 -3.16
C SER A 16 -0.90 11.49 -2.87
N ILE A 17 -0.17 12.61 -2.99
CA ILE A 17 1.15 12.73 -2.40
C ILE A 17 0.88 12.96 -0.91
N VAL A 18 0.46 11.88 -0.24
CA VAL A 18 0.54 11.83 1.22
C VAL A 18 2.02 12.04 1.50
N SER A 19 2.36 13.09 2.23
CA SER A 19 3.77 13.36 2.55
C SER A 19 4.39 12.09 3.16
N PRO A 20 5.65 11.75 2.85
CA PRO A 20 6.29 10.55 3.40
C PRO A 20 6.16 10.45 4.94
N LEU A 21 6.06 11.60 5.61
CA LEU A 21 5.80 11.75 7.04
C LEU A 21 4.39 11.32 7.46
N GLN A 22 3.34 11.76 6.75
CA GLN A 22 1.97 11.34 7.02
C GLN A 22 1.76 9.85 6.74
N TYR A 23 2.38 9.32 5.68
CA TYR A 23 2.35 7.88 5.39
C TYR A 23 2.92 7.09 6.57
N ARG A 24 4.05 7.53 7.13
CA ARG A 24 4.69 6.84 8.26
C ARG A 24 3.85 6.89 9.54
N LYS A 25 3.20 8.02 9.85
CA LYS A 25 2.28 8.10 10.99
C LYS A 25 1.12 7.11 10.84
N ARG A 26 0.48 7.09 9.66
CA ARG A 26 -0.61 6.14 9.36
C ARG A 26 -0.14 4.69 9.40
N ALA A 27 1.01 4.39 8.80
CA ALA A 27 1.58 3.05 8.81
C ALA A 27 1.94 2.57 10.22
N ARG A 28 2.48 3.45 11.08
CA ARG A 28 2.76 3.12 12.49
C ARG A 28 1.50 2.79 13.28
N ALA A 29 0.38 3.46 13.00
CA ALA A 29 -0.91 3.14 13.63
C ALA A 29 -1.47 1.75 13.23
N LEU A 30 -0.89 1.12 12.20
CA LEU A 30 -1.24 -0.21 11.73
C LEU A 30 -0.28 -1.31 12.24
N LEU A 31 0.72 -0.96 13.07
CA LEU A 31 1.62 -1.95 13.66
C LEU A 31 0.82 -2.99 14.47
N GLY A 32 1.19 -4.26 14.31
CA GLY A 32 0.52 -5.40 14.92
C GLY A 32 -0.81 -5.81 14.26
N LYS A 33 -1.32 -5.03 13.30
CA LYS A 33 -2.59 -5.32 12.60
C LYS A 33 -2.35 -6.08 11.30
N VAL A 34 -3.36 -6.85 10.90
CA VAL A 34 -3.43 -7.42 9.55
C VAL A 34 -3.70 -6.29 8.55
N VAL A 35 -2.91 -6.23 7.50
CA VAL A 35 -2.96 -5.19 6.48
C VAL A 35 -2.90 -5.80 5.09
N VAL A 36 -3.46 -5.06 4.14
CA VAL A 36 -3.26 -5.26 2.70
C VAL A 36 -2.27 -4.23 2.21
N LEU A 37 -1.12 -4.71 1.72
CA LEU A 37 -0.08 -3.88 1.13
C LEU A 37 -0.02 -4.13 -0.38
N GLN A 38 -0.26 -3.09 -1.16
CA GLN A 38 -0.15 -3.12 -2.61
C GLN A 38 1.17 -2.49 -3.05
N THR A 39 1.99 -3.27 -3.77
CA THR A 39 3.18 -2.77 -4.47
C THR A 39 2.88 -2.56 -5.96
N ARG A 40 3.89 -2.15 -6.74
CA ARG A 40 3.78 -2.08 -8.21
C ARG A 40 3.52 -3.45 -8.85
N PHE A 41 4.03 -4.53 -8.27
CA PHE A 41 4.07 -5.85 -8.91
C PHE A 41 3.18 -6.88 -8.24
N ARG A 42 2.94 -6.76 -6.93
CA ARG A 42 2.21 -7.75 -6.13
C ARG A 42 1.44 -7.10 -4.99
N THR A 43 0.40 -7.79 -4.54
CA THR A 43 -0.34 -7.47 -3.32
C THR A 43 -0.01 -8.51 -2.27
N PHE A 44 0.24 -8.04 -1.05
CA PHE A 44 0.53 -8.88 0.10
C PHE A 44 -0.54 -8.66 1.18
N VAL A 45 -0.95 -9.73 1.82
CA VAL A 45 -1.81 -9.70 3.01
C VAL A 45 -1.02 -10.33 4.15
N GLY A 46 -0.93 -9.62 5.27
CA GLY A 46 -0.16 -10.09 6.42
C GLY A 46 -0.17 -9.12 7.58
N CYS A 47 0.49 -9.48 8.66
CA CYS A 47 0.62 -8.63 9.84
C CYS A 47 1.77 -7.64 9.66
N LEU A 48 1.52 -6.35 9.92
CA LEU A 48 2.56 -5.32 9.86
C LEU A 48 3.40 -5.35 11.14
N VAL A 49 4.66 -5.75 11.02
CA VAL A 49 5.55 -5.96 12.17
C VAL A 49 6.42 -4.74 12.42
N GLU A 50 6.86 -4.06 11.36
CA GLU A 50 7.82 -2.95 11.49
C GLU A 50 7.63 -1.89 10.41
N VAL A 51 7.86 -0.62 10.78
CA VAL A 51 7.84 0.53 9.86
C VAL A 51 9.12 1.36 10.04
N LYS A 52 10.06 1.25 9.10
CA LYS A 52 11.30 2.05 9.04
C LYS A 52 11.26 3.10 7.93
N LYS A 53 12.33 3.89 7.78
CA LYS A 53 12.44 4.93 6.73
C LYS A 53 12.51 4.33 5.33
N GLY A 54 13.24 3.22 5.18
CA GLY A 54 13.47 2.58 3.90
C GLY A 54 12.49 1.45 3.56
N TYR A 55 11.91 0.79 4.57
CA TYR A 55 11.08 -0.39 4.36
C TYR A 55 9.97 -0.53 5.41
N VAL A 56 9.01 -1.41 5.11
CA VAL A 56 8.07 -2.00 6.05
C VAL A 56 8.28 -3.51 6.10
N ALA A 57 8.11 -4.11 7.27
CA ALA A 57 8.18 -5.56 7.43
C ALA A 57 6.78 -6.14 7.62
N LEU A 58 6.43 -7.14 6.81
CA LEU A 58 5.18 -7.89 6.96
C LEU A 58 5.48 -9.34 7.28
N LYS A 59 4.75 -9.89 8.25
CA LYS A 59 4.70 -11.33 8.48
C LYS A 59 3.57 -11.90 7.62
N VAL A 60 3.91 -12.76 6.67
CA VAL A 60 2.98 -13.33 5.68
C VAL A 60 3.03 -14.84 5.74
N PHE A 61 1.90 -15.49 5.43
CA PHE A 61 1.88 -16.93 5.28
C PHE A 61 2.48 -17.33 3.92
N SER A 62 3.51 -18.17 3.95
CA SER A 62 4.09 -18.78 2.76
C SER A 62 3.43 -20.14 2.52
N ARG A 63 2.83 -20.30 1.34
CA ARG A 63 2.33 -21.61 0.90
C ARG A 63 3.47 -22.61 0.73
N VAL A 64 4.65 -22.13 0.32
CA VAL A 64 5.87 -22.93 0.27
C VAL A 64 6.36 -23.14 1.69
N GLY A 65 6.38 -24.39 2.14
CA GLY A 65 6.75 -24.76 3.50
C GLY A 65 5.67 -24.56 4.57
N ARG A 66 4.49 -24.00 4.22
CA ARG A 66 3.37 -23.76 5.16
C ARG A 66 3.76 -23.02 6.44
N VAL A 67 4.67 -22.06 6.34
CA VAL A 67 5.23 -21.28 7.46
C VAL A 67 4.96 -19.79 7.32
N PHE A 68 5.02 -19.06 8.44
CA PHE A 68 5.00 -17.61 8.43
C PHE A 68 6.41 -17.05 8.26
N ILE A 69 6.61 -16.24 7.23
CA ILE A 69 7.88 -15.58 6.94
C ILE A 69 7.74 -14.07 7.08
N THR A 70 8.83 -13.39 7.42
CA THR A 70 8.88 -11.93 7.44
C THR A 70 9.50 -11.43 6.15
N ILE A 71 8.75 -10.65 5.38
CA ILE A 71 9.22 -10.00 4.16
C ILE A 71 9.44 -8.51 4.40
N ARG A 72 10.52 -7.95 3.84
CA ARG A 72 10.82 -6.52 3.89
C ARG A 72 10.47 -5.89 2.55
N ILE A 73 9.58 -4.90 2.56
CA ILE A 73 9.10 -4.23 1.36
C ILE A 73 9.59 -2.78 1.36
N PRO A 74 10.37 -2.35 0.35
CA PRO A 74 10.86 -0.96 0.26
C PRO A 74 9.69 0.03 0.15
N VAL A 75 9.72 1.11 0.94
CA VAL A 75 8.63 2.11 0.95
C VAL A 75 8.38 2.71 -0.43
N ARG A 76 9.44 2.91 -1.22
CA ARG A 76 9.37 3.41 -2.60
C ARG A 76 8.53 2.54 -3.55
N SER A 77 8.33 1.26 -3.22
CA SER A 77 7.57 0.32 -4.05
C SER A 77 6.09 0.23 -3.67
N ILE A 78 5.72 0.80 -2.52
CA ILE A 78 4.38 0.70 -1.94
C ILE A 78 3.49 1.76 -2.58
N ARG A 79 2.35 1.31 -3.11
CA ARG A 79 1.31 2.19 -3.65
C ARG A 79 0.22 2.46 -2.62
N ARG A 80 -0.19 1.44 -1.86
CA ARG A 80 -1.23 1.54 -0.84
C ARG A 80 -0.93 0.60 0.32
N LEU A 81 -1.31 1.04 1.52
CA LEU A 81 -1.30 0.27 2.75
C LEU A 81 -2.65 0.49 3.42
N ILE A 82 -3.42 -0.57 3.58
CA ILE A 82 -4.81 -0.53 4.02
C ILE A 82 -4.96 -1.52 5.18
N ALA A 83 -5.64 -1.13 6.26
CA ALA A 83 -6.00 -2.07 7.32
C ALA A 83 -6.93 -3.15 6.75
N PHE A 84 -6.73 -4.40 7.12
CA PHE A 84 -7.66 -5.45 6.73
C PHE A 84 -9.02 -5.16 7.41
N PRO A 85 -10.13 -5.14 6.66
CA PRO A 85 -11.44 -4.83 7.20
C PRO A 85 -11.98 -6.06 7.94
N CYS A 86 -11.53 -6.25 9.17
CA CYS A 86 -12.10 -7.22 10.10
C CYS A 86 -12.61 -6.43 11.32
N PRO A 87 -13.87 -6.64 11.75
CA PRO A 87 -14.39 -6.07 12.99
C PRO A 87 -13.60 -6.54 14.21
#